data_AF-A0AAV6L558-F1
#
_entry.id   AF-A0AAV6L558-F1
#
_cell.length_a   1.000
_cell.length_b   1.000
_cell.length_c   1.000
_cell.angle_alpha   90.00
_cell.angle_beta   90.00
_cell.angle_gamma   90.00
#
_symmetry.space_group_name_H-M   'P 1'
#
loop_
_entity.id
_entity.type
_entity.pdbx_description
1 polymer ?
#
loop_
_entity_poly.entity_id
_entity_poly.type
_entity_poly.pdbx_seq_one_letter_code
_entity_poly.pdbx_strand_id
1 'polypeptide(L)'
;MACSMGRRASSIGLLIVLCLALVSCGANARGGRGGGGGRGVPNVVIGKEFNVLQHGAVPGGRVDSTEGFMQAWIAACAYPSAARVVIPPGVFKVAEIIFSGPCKSPTPIVVQLMGTVRADSDLSNYPDKGWITVTRVNGIMILGGGTLDAQGANVWKYNDCKRNSDCVHLPATLYLVNVQNARIQWVHLVNSMGFHMHVSECQDVRVNHVDITAPAESPNTDGIHVSKSQIVKIGTTNIATGDDCISVGQGAMNVTVKKVTCGPGHGFSVGSLGKLPNELDVRGVIVRNCTLTGTTNGVRIKTFPASDPSRASGIVFGNIVMNNVVNPVIIDQSYGGRPTDQVRMIQELNLSTFKHQVQRCQEHRYSLLEPEIEKIQNEKEKMSIELDQDIHALKAQIESTKYQVINYLLYTLIVTSGVFVAMIRFMKDSA
;
A
#
# COMPACT_ATOMS: atom_id res chain seq x y z
N MET A 1 -36.92 -11.77 -49.76
CA MET A 1 -37.24 -10.75 -50.78
C MET A 1 -38.11 -9.69 -50.12
N ALA A 2 -37.78 -8.42 -50.37
CA ALA A 2 -38.58 -7.18 -50.16
C ALA A 2 -39.21 -6.96 -48.77
N CYS A 3 -38.72 -6.03 -47.95
CA CYS A 3 -38.85 -4.56 -48.08
C CYS A 3 -40.29 -4.07 -47.89
N SER A 4 -40.60 -3.42 -46.75
CA SER A 4 -40.71 -1.95 -46.68
C SER A 4 -41.35 -1.49 -45.37
N MET A 5 -40.89 -0.34 -44.88
CA MET A 5 -41.63 0.81 -44.28
C MET A 5 -42.69 0.51 -43.19
N GLY A 6 -42.77 1.23 -42.07
CA GLY A 6 -42.10 2.45 -41.61
C GLY A 6 -42.84 3.04 -40.39
N ARG A 7 -42.21 4.08 -39.81
CA ARG A 7 -42.76 5.17 -38.97
C ARG A 7 -43.40 4.88 -37.60
N ARG A 8 -42.64 5.28 -36.58
CA ARG A 8 -42.90 6.31 -35.55
C ARG A 8 -44.26 6.34 -34.80
N ALA A 9 -44.12 6.18 -33.48
CA ALA A 9 -44.50 7.13 -32.41
C ALA A 9 -45.60 6.72 -31.42
N SER A 10 -45.18 6.78 -30.15
CA SER A 10 -45.87 7.30 -28.97
C SER A 10 -46.87 6.43 -28.18
N SER A 11 -46.42 6.13 -26.96
CA SER A 11 -47.10 6.40 -25.67
C SER A 11 -48.22 5.47 -25.17
N ILE A 12 -47.85 4.77 -24.07
CA ILE A 12 -48.60 4.50 -22.84
C ILE A 12 -49.67 3.39 -22.89
N GLY A 13 -49.42 2.34 -22.11
CA GLY A 13 -50.39 1.30 -21.74
C GLY A 13 -49.81 0.33 -20.72
N LEU A 14 -50.04 0.61 -19.44
CA LEU A 14 -49.71 -0.22 -18.29
C LEU A 14 -50.61 -1.48 -18.29
N LEU A 15 -50.03 -2.69 -18.20
CA LEU A 15 -50.76 -3.89 -17.74
C LEU A 15 -49.80 -4.98 -17.23
N ILE A 16 -49.93 -5.25 -15.94
CA ILE A 16 -49.29 -6.34 -15.19
C ILE A 16 -50.02 -7.63 -15.52
N VAL A 17 -49.33 -8.68 -15.97
CA VAL A 17 -49.79 -10.07 -15.84
C VAL A 17 -48.62 -10.94 -15.40
N LEU A 18 -48.75 -11.44 -14.18
CA LEU A 18 -47.94 -12.45 -13.53
C LEU A 18 -48.50 -13.83 -13.94
N CYS A 19 -47.68 -14.72 -14.50
CA CYS A 19 -48.00 -16.15 -14.55
C CYS A 19 -46.73 -16.98 -14.31
N LEU A 20 -46.74 -17.66 -13.16
CA LEU A 20 -45.81 -18.69 -12.72
C LEU A 20 -45.91 -19.93 -13.62
N ALA A 21 -44.75 -20.51 -13.94
CA ALA A 21 -44.62 -21.93 -14.23
C ALA A 21 -43.31 -22.45 -13.61
N LEU A 22 -43.45 -23.17 -12.49
CA LEU A 22 -42.45 -24.11 -11.96
C LEU A 22 -42.80 -25.50 -12.50
N VAL A 23 -41.81 -26.29 -12.92
CA VAL A 23 -41.39 -27.63 -12.41
C VAL A 23 -40.97 -28.42 -13.67
N SER A 24 -39.90 -29.21 -13.84
CA SER A 24 -38.73 -29.61 -13.06
C SER A 24 -37.81 -30.48 -13.95
N CYS A 25 -36.61 -30.80 -13.43
CA CYS A 25 -35.60 -31.78 -13.90
C CYS A 25 -34.74 -31.34 -15.10
N GLY A 26 -33.42 -31.49 -15.13
CA GLY A 26 -32.44 -32.06 -14.20
C GLY A 26 -31.13 -32.26 -14.99
N ALA A 27 -30.00 -32.13 -14.30
CA ALA A 27 -28.63 -32.51 -14.71
C ALA A 27 -27.90 -31.69 -15.82
N ASN A 28 -26.95 -30.87 -15.38
CA ASN A 28 -25.50 -30.95 -15.65
C ASN A 28 -24.85 -29.56 -15.79
N ALA A 29 -24.72 -28.86 -14.66
CA ALA A 29 -23.68 -27.87 -14.49
C ALA A 29 -22.35 -28.61 -14.31
N ARG A 30 -21.46 -28.54 -15.31
CA ARG A 30 -20.07 -29.01 -15.19
C ARG A 30 -19.40 -28.18 -14.09
N GLY A 31 -19.27 -28.78 -12.92
CA GLY A 31 -18.43 -28.31 -11.84
C GLY A 31 -16.98 -28.32 -12.28
N GLY A 32 -16.45 -27.15 -12.64
CA GLY A 32 -15.02 -26.89 -12.62
C GLY A 32 -14.57 -26.90 -11.17
N ARG A 33 -13.99 -28.02 -10.73
CA ARG A 33 -13.16 -28.12 -9.52
C ARG A 33 -11.98 -27.15 -9.66
N GLY A 34 -12.18 -25.89 -9.32
CA GLY A 34 -11.12 -24.99 -8.92
C GLY A 34 -10.69 -25.40 -7.52
N GLY A 35 -9.79 -26.38 -7.44
CA GLY A 35 -9.09 -26.68 -6.20
C GLY A 35 -8.41 -25.40 -5.74
N GLY A 36 -8.92 -24.81 -4.67
CA GLY A 36 -8.27 -23.73 -3.96
C GLY A 36 -6.94 -24.25 -3.46
N GLY A 37 -5.89 -24.04 -4.26
CA GLY A 37 -4.53 -24.23 -3.85
C GLY A 37 -4.28 -23.28 -2.70
N GLY A 38 -4.41 -23.79 -1.47
CA GLY A 38 -3.79 -23.19 -0.31
C GLY A 38 -2.35 -22.90 -0.71
N ARG A 39 -1.98 -21.61 -0.72
CA ARG A 39 -0.59 -21.20 -0.93
C ARG A 39 0.19 -21.92 0.16
N GLY A 40 0.93 -22.95 -0.27
CA GLY A 40 1.62 -23.86 0.63
C GLY A 40 2.58 -23.08 1.50
N VAL A 41 2.18 -22.85 2.75
CA VAL A 41 3.13 -22.68 3.85
C VAL A 41 4.00 -23.94 3.78
N PRO A 42 5.34 -23.82 3.67
CA PRO A 42 6.20 -25.00 3.70
C PRO A 42 5.83 -25.80 4.94
N ASN A 43 5.59 -27.10 4.76
CA ASN A 43 5.26 -28.01 5.85
C ASN A 43 6.55 -28.18 6.69
N VAL A 44 6.86 -27.20 7.54
CA VAL A 44 8.03 -27.24 8.43
C VAL A 44 7.68 -28.16 9.59
N VAL A 45 7.72 -29.47 9.35
CA VAL A 45 7.87 -30.44 10.44
C VAL A 45 9.36 -30.51 10.75
N ILE A 46 9.85 -29.66 11.64
CA ILE A 46 11.16 -29.88 12.25
C ILE A 46 11.09 -29.55 13.74
N GLY A 47 11.05 -30.60 14.58
CA GLY A 47 11.26 -30.47 16.02
C GLY A 47 10.08 -30.75 16.93
N LYS A 48 10.38 -30.86 18.23
CA LYS A 48 9.40 -31.00 19.31
C LYS A 48 8.50 -29.77 19.35
N GLU A 49 7.19 -30.01 19.43
CA GLU A 49 6.18 -28.97 19.58
C GLU A 49 6.01 -28.57 21.05
N PHE A 50 6.00 -27.26 21.28
CA PHE A 50 5.67 -26.59 22.54
C PHE A 50 4.46 -25.69 22.27
N ASN A 51 3.27 -26.26 22.44
CA ASN A 51 2.02 -25.57 22.15
C ASN A 51 1.62 -24.70 23.36
N VAL A 52 1.34 -23.41 23.16
CA VAL A 52 1.01 -22.49 24.26
C VAL A 52 -0.17 -22.96 25.11
N LEU A 53 -1.11 -23.73 24.54
CA LEU A 53 -2.23 -24.33 25.28
C LEU A 53 -1.76 -25.34 26.34
N GLN A 54 -0.71 -26.11 26.03
CA GLN A 54 -0.12 -27.08 26.95
C GLN A 54 0.66 -26.42 28.09
N HIS A 55 0.91 -25.12 27.97
CA HIS A 55 1.59 -24.30 28.95
C HIS A 55 0.64 -23.31 29.66
N GLY A 56 -0.68 -23.48 29.50
CA GLY A 56 -1.68 -22.72 30.26
C GLY A 56 -2.24 -21.48 29.55
N ALA A 57 -1.90 -21.24 28.28
CA ALA A 57 -2.57 -20.19 27.50
C ALA A 57 -4.03 -20.58 27.24
N VAL A 58 -4.94 -19.60 27.34
CA VAL A 58 -6.38 -19.80 27.21
C VAL A 58 -6.91 -19.02 26.00
N PRO A 59 -7.48 -19.70 24.99
CA PRO A 59 -8.06 -19.01 23.84
C PRO A 59 -9.38 -18.32 24.22
N GLY A 60 -9.75 -17.29 23.47
CA GLY A 60 -10.95 -16.48 23.65
C GLY A 60 -10.67 -15.02 24.01
N GLY A 61 -9.41 -14.70 24.35
CA GLY A 61 -8.91 -13.34 24.52
C GLY A 61 -9.58 -12.54 25.63
N ARG A 62 -10.08 -13.24 26.66
CA ARG A 62 -10.62 -12.66 27.89
C ARG A 62 -9.67 -12.84 29.08
N VAL A 63 -8.98 -13.98 29.12
CA VAL A 63 -8.03 -14.35 30.17
C VAL A 63 -6.62 -14.07 29.67
N ASP A 64 -5.78 -13.56 30.57
CA ASP A 64 -4.37 -13.34 30.30
C ASP A 64 -3.65 -14.68 30.03
N SER A 65 -2.95 -14.77 28.91
CA SER A 65 -2.18 -15.93 28.46
C SER A 65 -0.66 -15.68 28.48
N THR A 66 -0.21 -14.55 29.03
CA THR A 66 1.20 -14.13 29.07
C THR A 66 2.12 -15.21 29.59
N GLU A 67 1.79 -15.77 30.76
CA GLU A 67 2.59 -16.82 31.39
C GLU A 67 2.71 -18.07 30.50
N GLY A 68 1.62 -18.49 29.86
CA GLY A 68 1.63 -19.67 29.00
C GLY A 68 2.49 -19.50 27.74
N PHE A 69 2.56 -18.28 27.20
CA PHE A 69 3.46 -17.96 26.09
C PHE A 69 4.92 -18.00 26.54
N MET A 70 5.23 -17.40 27.70
CA MET A 70 6.57 -17.39 28.27
C MET A 70 7.06 -18.78 28.61
N GLN A 71 6.23 -19.61 29.24
CA GLN A 71 6.59 -20.99 29.60
C GLN A 71 6.79 -21.88 28.36
N ALA A 72 5.97 -21.72 27.32
CA ALA A 72 6.17 -22.43 26.06
C ALA A 72 7.51 -22.05 25.40
N TRP A 73 7.87 -20.76 25.40
CA TRP A 73 9.15 -20.31 24.89
C TRP A 73 10.33 -20.83 25.71
N ILE A 74 10.28 -20.74 27.04
CA ILE A 74 11.33 -21.22 27.95
C ILE A 74 11.58 -22.71 27.71
N ALA A 75 10.50 -23.51 27.66
CA ALA A 75 10.59 -24.94 27.43
C ALA A 75 11.17 -25.28 26.06
N ALA A 76 10.72 -24.57 25.00
CA ALA A 76 11.24 -24.74 23.66
C ALA A 76 12.72 -24.36 23.58
N CYS A 77 13.10 -23.18 24.06
CA CYS A 77 14.46 -22.66 24.02
C CYS A 77 15.46 -23.54 24.80
N ALA A 78 15.01 -24.19 25.89
CA ALA A 78 15.82 -25.13 26.68
C ALA A 78 15.93 -26.55 26.08
N TYR A 79 15.13 -26.88 25.05
CA TYR A 79 15.07 -28.23 24.50
C TYR A 79 16.33 -28.56 23.68
N PRO A 80 16.96 -29.73 23.84
CA PRO A 80 18.27 -30.05 23.26
C PRO A 80 18.22 -30.43 21.77
N SER A 81 17.04 -30.46 21.16
CA SER A 81 16.86 -30.79 19.75
C SER A 81 15.96 -29.75 19.09
N ALA A 82 15.72 -29.88 17.78
CA ALA A 82 14.86 -28.92 17.08
C ALA A 82 13.54 -28.74 17.84
N ALA A 83 13.11 -27.49 17.98
CA ALA A 83 11.95 -27.11 18.76
C ALA A 83 11.14 -26.07 18.00
N ARG A 84 9.82 -26.13 18.17
CA ARG A 84 8.91 -25.09 17.70
C ARG A 84 7.92 -24.70 18.80
N VAL A 85 7.68 -23.41 18.96
CA VAL A 85 6.57 -22.87 19.73
C VAL A 85 5.37 -22.74 18.81
N VAL A 86 4.22 -23.29 19.21
CA VAL A 86 2.98 -23.24 18.42
C VAL A 86 1.94 -22.39 19.12
N ILE A 87 1.47 -21.35 18.43
CA ILE A 87 0.34 -20.51 18.81
C ILE A 87 -0.83 -20.91 17.89
N PRO A 88 -1.72 -21.81 18.33
CA PRO A 88 -2.74 -22.39 17.46
C PRO A 88 -3.84 -21.37 17.11
N PRO A 89 -4.78 -21.71 16.22
CA PRO A 89 -5.95 -20.88 15.97
C PRO A 89 -6.72 -20.56 17.26
N GLY A 90 -7.10 -19.29 17.42
CA GLY A 90 -7.72 -18.75 18.62
C GLY A 90 -7.29 -17.31 18.84
N VAL A 91 -7.95 -16.62 19.79
CA VAL A 91 -7.53 -15.28 20.20
C VAL A 91 -6.93 -15.37 21.60
N PHE A 92 -5.71 -14.88 21.78
CA PHE A 92 -4.98 -14.93 23.05
C PHE A 92 -4.70 -13.51 23.51
N LYS A 93 -5.15 -13.15 24.72
CA LYS A 93 -4.81 -11.86 25.32
C LYS A 93 -3.45 -12.02 26.00
N VAL A 94 -2.49 -11.17 25.66
CA VAL A 94 -1.11 -11.27 26.14
C VAL A 94 -0.58 -9.86 26.43
N ALA A 95 -0.04 -9.66 27.63
CA ALA A 95 0.75 -8.50 28.02
C ALA A 95 2.15 -8.58 27.39
N GLU A 96 3.13 -7.83 27.90
CA GLU A 96 4.51 -7.94 27.46
C GLU A 96 5.07 -9.37 27.59
N ILE A 97 5.74 -9.86 26.54
CA ILE A 97 6.45 -11.13 26.52
C ILE A 97 7.85 -10.95 25.95
N ILE A 98 8.81 -11.69 26.52
CA ILE A 98 10.22 -11.64 26.14
C ILE A 98 10.73 -13.03 25.80
N PHE A 99 10.92 -13.27 24.51
CA PHE A 99 11.57 -14.45 23.98
C PHE A 99 13.09 -14.27 24.00
N SER A 100 13.69 -14.53 25.16
CA SER A 100 15.13 -14.43 25.39
C SER A 100 15.88 -15.71 25.05
N GLY A 101 17.04 -15.58 24.42
CA GLY A 101 18.09 -16.58 24.35
C GLY A 101 19.26 -16.31 25.32
N PRO A 102 20.40 -17.01 25.18
CA PRO A 102 20.68 -18.01 24.15
C PRO A 102 19.88 -19.31 24.35
N CYS A 103 19.49 -19.95 23.24
CA CYS A 103 18.76 -21.22 23.29
C CYS A 103 19.70 -22.42 23.14
N LYS A 104 19.33 -23.52 23.81
CA LYS A 104 19.96 -24.84 23.66
C LYS A 104 19.49 -25.56 22.39
N SER A 105 18.29 -25.22 21.92
CA SER A 105 17.77 -25.77 20.67
C SER A 105 18.67 -25.39 19.49
N PRO A 106 18.88 -26.32 18.54
CA PRO A 106 19.61 -26.03 17.33
C PRO A 106 18.86 -24.96 16.53
N THR A 107 19.64 -24.10 15.88
CA THR A 107 19.12 -22.99 15.10
C THR A 107 18.56 -23.47 13.76
N PRO A 108 17.44 -22.92 13.26
CA PRO A 108 16.61 -21.91 13.91
C PRO A 108 15.52 -22.51 14.79
N ILE A 109 15.19 -21.84 15.90
CA ILE A 109 13.95 -22.10 16.65
C ILE A 109 12.76 -21.47 15.90
N VAL A 110 11.65 -22.19 15.81
CA VAL A 110 10.47 -21.74 15.05
C VAL A 110 9.37 -21.29 16.00
N VAL A 111 8.80 -20.11 15.76
CA VAL A 111 7.54 -19.64 16.35
C VAL A 111 6.48 -19.71 15.26
N GLN A 112 5.57 -20.66 15.39
CA GLN A 112 4.46 -20.89 14.47
C GLN A 112 3.20 -20.17 14.99
N LEU A 113 2.97 -18.96 14.49
CA LEU A 113 1.83 -18.10 14.77
C LEU A 113 0.69 -18.39 13.80
N MET A 114 -0.36 -19.09 14.25
CA MET A 114 -1.56 -19.41 13.46
C MET A 114 -2.82 -18.68 13.97
N GLY A 115 -2.86 -18.31 15.25
CA GLY A 115 -3.94 -17.55 15.86
C GLY A 115 -3.75 -16.04 15.84
N THR A 116 -4.60 -15.34 16.58
CA THR A 116 -4.49 -13.91 16.86
C THR A 116 -3.97 -13.73 18.29
N VAL A 117 -2.80 -13.12 18.43
CA VAL A 117 -2.33 -12.60 19.71
C VAL A 117 -2.80 -11.15 19.79
N ARG A 118 -3.40 -10.78 20.92
CA ARG A 118 -4.00 -9.47 21.14
C ARG A 118 -3.44 -8.84 22.41
N ALA A 119 -3.00 -7.60 22.31
CA ALA A 119 -2.35 -6.90 23.40
C ALA A 119 -3.32 -6.60 24.55
N ASP A 120 -2.80 -6.49 25.77
CA ASP A 120 -3.47 -5.75 26.83
C ASP A 120 -3.45 -4.24 26.50
N SER A 121 -4.50 -3.51 26.90
CA SER A 121 -4.60 -2.07 26.67
C SER A 121 -4.03 -1.22 27.80
N ASP A 122 -3.66 -1.83 28.93
CA ASP A 122 -3.04 -1.16 30.06
C ASP A 122 -1.53 -1.03 29.84
N LEU A 123 -1.06 0.22 29.69
CA LEU A 123 0.35 0.52 29.43
C LEU A 123 1.28 0.12 30.59
N SER A 124 0.78 -0.03 31.83
CA SER A 124 1.64 -0.50 32.93
C SER A 124 2.10 -1.96 32.76
N ASN A 125 1.46 -2.71 31.87
CA ASN A 125 1.85 -4.08 31.52
C ASN A 125 2.96 -4.16 30.47
N TYR A 126 3.57 -3.02 30.13
CA TYR A 126 4.65 -2.86 29.15
C TYR A 126 5.79 -2.02 29.75
N PRO A 127 6.49 -2.53 30.78
CA PRO A 127 7.59 -1.81 31.41
C PRO A 127 8.79 -1.60 30.48
N ASP A 128 8.94 -2.40 29.43
CA ASP A 128 9.99 -2.25 28.42
C ASP A 128 9.48 -1.59 27.12
N LYS A 129 10.34 -1.54 26.10
CA LYS A 129 10.10 -0.82 24.82
C LYS A 129 9.23 -1.57 23.81
N GLY A 130 8.81 -2.81 24.09
CA GLY A 130 8.18 -3.66 23.10
C GLY A 130 7.24 -4.69 23.73
N TRP A 131 6.12 -4.95 23.05
CA TRP A 131 5.13 -5.95 23.46
C TRP A 131 5.65 -7.37 23.30
N ILE A 132 6.07 -7.75 22.09
CA ILE A 132 6.69 -9.05 21.83
C ILE A 132 8.16 -8.81 21.52
N THR A 133 9.01 -9.02 22.51
CA THR A 133 10.44 -8.80 22.39
C THR A 133 11.16 -10.12 22.14
N VAL A 134 11.97 -10.20 21.08
CA VAL A 134 12.92 -11.30 20.86
C VAL A 134 14.32 -10.75 21.12
N THR A 135 15.07 -11.40 22.02
CA THR A 135 16.41 -10.91 22.38
C THR A 135 17.44 -12.00 22.58
N ARG A 136 18.69 -11.72 22.17
CA ARG A 136 19.85 -12.63 22.34
C ARG A 136 19.61 -14.03 21.74
N VAL A 137 18.86 -14.10 20.65
CA VAL A 137 18.61 -15.34 19.90
C VAL A 137 19.46 -15.33 18.63
N ASN A 138 20.13 -16.45 18.35
CA ASN A 138 20.76 -16.70 17.06
C ASN A 138 19.94 -17.76 16.33
N GLY A 139 19.34 -17.41 15.19
CA GLY A 139 18.47 -18.26 14.40
C GLY A 139 17.06 -18.37 14.96
N ILE A 140 16.16 -17.54 14.45
CA ILE A 140 14.72 -17.61 14.75
C ILE A 140 13.91 -17.47 13.47
N MET A 141 12.81 -18.23 13.38
CA MET A 141 11.77 -18.00 12.38
C MET A 141 10.43 -17.71 13.06
N ILE A 142 9.76 -16.62 12.68
CA ILE A 142 8.37 -16.35 13.06
C ILE A 142 7.51 -16.42 11.81
N LEU A 143 6.58 -17.37 11.78
CA LEU A 143 5.76 -17.69 10.60
C LEU A 143 4.39 -18.24 10.98
N GLY A 144 3.46 -18.38 10.02
CA GLY A 144 2.25 -19.23 10.22
C GLY A 144 0.91 -18.62 9.85
N GLY A 145 0.89 -17.40 9.32
CA GLY A 145 -0.31 -16.73 8.80
C GLY A 145 -1.18 -16.02 9.84
N GLY A 146 -0.83 -16.10 11.13
CA GLY A 146 -1.60 -15.45 12.19
C GLY A 146 -1.34 -13.95 12.36
N THR A 147 -1.96 -13.37 13.38
CA THR A 147 -2.06 -11.91 13.58
C THR A 147 -1.53 -11.50 14.94
N LEU A 148 -0.79 -10.40 14.97
CA LEU A 148 -0.44 -9.64 16.18
C LEU A 148 -1.26 -8.34 16.15
N ASP A 149 -2.30 -8.24 16.97
CA ASP A 149 -3.15 -7.06 17.11
C ASP A 149 -2.80 -6.31 18.39
N ALA A 150 -2.09 -5.19 18.27
CA ALA A 150 -1.60 -4.47 19.45
C ALA A 150 -2.62 -3.47 20.03
N GLN A 151 -3.82 -3.39 19.46
CA GLN A 151 -4.90 -2.53 19.95
C GLN A 151 -4.51 -1.06 20.20
N GLY A 152 -3.62 -0.50 19.38
CA GLY A 152 -3.01 0.81 19.56
C GLY A 152 -3.99 1.97 19.72
N ALA A 153 -5.18 1.88 19.12
CA ALA A 153 -6.24 2.88 19.26
C ALA A 153 -6.63 3.18 20.72
N ASN A 154 -6.45 2.22 21.62
CA ASN A 154 -6.74 2.39 23.05
C ASN A 154 -5.74 3.31 23.77
N VAL A 155 -4.52 3.43 23.23
CA VAL A 155 -3.37 4.05 23.92
C VAL A 155 -2.76 5.23 23.15
N TRP A 156 -3.07 5.43 21.87
CA TRP A 156 -2.51 6.54 21.06
C TRP A 156 -2.77 7.93 21.66
N LYS A 157 -3.85 8.11 22.42
CA LYS A 157 -4.13 9.36 23.15
C LYS A 157 -3.05 9.76 24.16
N TYR A 158 -2.21 8.81 24.60
CA TYR A 158 -1.10 9.04 25.51
C TYR A 158 0.20 9.38 24.78
N ASN A 159 0.24 9.31 23.45
CA ASN A 159 1.42 9.70 22.67
C ASN A 159 1.50 11.23 22.54
N ASP A 160 2.54 11.81 23.15
CA ASP A 160 2.83 13.24 23.14
C ASP A 160 4.15 13.59 22.42
N CYS A 161 4.77 12.64 21.71
CA CYS A 161 6.08 12.80 21.07
C CYS A 161 6.17 13.90 20.00
N LYS A 162 5.03 14.42 19.53
CA LYS A 162 4.98 15.59 18.65
C LYS A 162 5.21 16.91 19.38
N ARG A 163 4.95 16.98 20.69
CA ARG A 163 4.98 18.22 21.50
C ARG A 163 5.96 18.16 22.66
N ASN A 164 6.34 16.95 23.09
CA ASN A 164 7.23 16.71 24.20
C ASN A 164 8.56 16.12 23.71
N SER A 165 9.68 16.79 24.00
CA SER A 165 11.02 16.30 23.66
C SER A 165 11.44 15.08 24.46
N ASP A 166 10.89 14.92 25.66
CA ASP A 166 11.16 13.86 26.63
C ASP A 166 10.07 12.78 26.62
N CYS A 167 9.33 12.69 25.52
CA CYS A 167 8.23 11.74 25.40
C CYS A 167 8.70 10.29 25.60
N VAL A 168 7.80 9.47 26.14
CA VAL A 168 7.99 8.03 26.21
C VAL A 168 7.37 7.41 24.95
N HIS A 169 8.18 6.70 24.18
CA HIS A 169 7.68 5.98 23.01
C HIS A 169 6.76 4.84 23.44
N LEU A 170 5.60 4.72 22.78
CA LEU A 170 4.70 3.59 22.97
C LEU A 170 5.37 2.27 22.52
N PRO A 171 5.02 1.14 23.15
CA PRO A 171 5.65 -0.15 22.86
C PRO A 171 5.56 -0.54 21.38
N ALA A 172 6.66 -1.08 20.84
CA ALA A 172 6.65 -1.68 19.52
C ALA A 172 5.93 -3.05 19.55
N THR A 173 5.21 -3.42 18.49
CA THR A 173 4.50 -4.73 18.44
C THR A 173 5.49 -5.90 18.46
N LEU A 174 6.45 -5.91 17.53
CA LEU A 174 7.52 -6.90 17.47
C LEU A 174 8.89 -6.20 17.58
N TYR A 175 9.57 -6.38 18.71
CA TYR A 175 10.87 -5.79 18.95
C TYR A 175 11.98 -6.86 18.87
N LEU A 176 12.81 -6.79 17.84
CA LEU A 176 14.02 -7.61 17.72
C LEU A 176 15.20 -6.82 18.24
N VAL A 177 15.85 -7.31 19.30
CA VAL A 177 17.02 -6.64 19.90
C VAL A 177 18.16 -7.61 20.18
N ASN A 178 19.33 -7.36 19.61
CA ASN A 178 20.48 -8.28 19.74
C ASN A 178 20.16 -9.69 19.21
N VAL A 179 19.55 -9.76 18.03
CA VAL A 179 19.17 -11.02 17.35
C VAL A 179 20.04 -11.23 16.12
N GLN A 180 20.48 -12.47 15.91
CA GLN A 180 21.22 -12.88 14.73
C GLN A 180 20.39 -13.88 13.91
N ASN A 181 20.44 -13.79 12.58
CA ASN A 181 19.78 -14.72 11.66
C ASN A 181 18.27 -14.90 11.92
N ALA A 182 17.50 -13.81 11.78
CA ALA A 182 16.05 -13.82 11.94
C ALA A 182 15.31 -13.93 10.58
N ARG A 183 14.20 -14.67 10.57
CA ARG A 183 13.27 -14.78 9.43
C ARG A 183 11.84 -14.52 9.91
N ILE A 184 11.25 -13.41 9.47
CA ILE A 184 9.86 -13.06 9.80
C ILE A 184 9.05 -13.15 8.51
N GLN A 185 8.08 -14.08 8.45
CA GLN A 185 7.37 -14.36 7.20
C GLN A 185 5.91 -14.73 7.39
N TRP A 186 5.03 -14.28 6.50
CA TRP A 186 3.62 -14.68 6.50
C TRP A 186 2.93 -14.36 7.82
N VAL A 187 3.06 -13.14 8.33
CA VAL A 187 2.40 -12.69 9.55
C VAL A 187 1.75 -11.33 9.32
N HIS A 188 0.70 -11.06 10.10
CA HIS A 188 -0.03 -9.80 10.07
C HIS A 188 0.26 -9.01 11.36
N LEU A 189 0.68 -7.75 11.24
CA LEU A 189 0.85 -6.84 12.38
C LEU A 189 -0.17 -5.72 12.24
N VAL A 190 -1.06 -5.60 13.21
CA VAL A 190 -2.25 -4.77 13.13
C VAL A 190 -2.29 -3.81 14.30
N ASN A 191 -2.58 -2.53 14.02
CA ASN A 191 -2.85 -1.48 14.99
C ASN A 191 -1.79 -1.40 16.08
N SER A 192 -0.51 -1.25 15.71
CA SER A 192 0.56 -1.13 16.69
C SER A 192 0.37 0.06 17.64
N MET A 193 0.79 -0.08 18.91
CA MET A 193 0.79 1.04 19.87
C MET A 193 1.80 2.11 19.45
N GLY A 194 3.06 1.71 19.23
CA GLY A 194 4.11 2.48 18.57
C GLY A 194 4.50 1.81 17.25
N PHE A 195 5.80 1.58 17.01
CA PHE A 195 6.28 0.92 15.79
C PHE A 195 5.76 -0.53 15.66
N HIS A 196 5.34 -0.95 14.47
CA HIS A 196 4.91 -2.34 14.27
C HIS A 196 6.11 -3.29 14.43
N MET A 197 7.23 -2.99 13.79
CA MET A 197 8.46 -3.77 13.95
C MET A 197 9.65 -2.86 14.22
N HIS A 198 10.37 -3.12 15.31
CA HIS A 198 11.64 -2.46 15.61
C HIS A 198 12.76 -3.49 15.53
N VAL A 199 13.71 -3.27 14.63
CA VAL A 199 14.91 -4.09 14.46
C VAL A 199 16.11 -3.29 14.95
N SER A 200 16.64 -3.66 16.11
CA SER A 200 17.74 -2.94 16.75
C SER A 200 18.88 -3.87 17.11
N GLU A 201 20.13 -3.46 16.88
CA GLU A 201 21.30 -4.25 17.28
C GLU A 201 21.31 -5.68 16.70
N CYS A 202 20.68 -5.87 15.54
CA CYS A 202 20.49 -7.18 14.92
C CYS A 202 21.46 -7.40 13.75
N GLN A 203 21.73 -8.67 13.42
CA GLN A 203 22.50 -9.06 12.25
C GLN A 203 21.78 -10.13 11.43
N ASP A 204 21.74 -9.96 10.12
CA ASP A 204 21.01 -10.85 9.20
C ASP A 204 19.53 -11.02 9.61
N VAL A 205 18.73 -10.00 9.32
CA VAL A 205 17.27 -10.04 9.48
C VAL A 205 16.62 -10.05 8.09
N ARG A 206 15.75 -11.02 7.82
CA ARG A 206 14.92 -11.04 6.60
C ARG A 206 13.45 -11.00 6.98
N VAL A 207 12.73 -9.99 6.47
CA VAL A 207 11.29 -9.82 6.59
C VAL A 207 10.66 -10.02 5.22
N ASN A 208 9.70 -10.94 5.07
CA ASN A 208 9.11 -11.25 3.77
C ASN A 208 7.65 -11.68 3.84
N HIS A 209 6.77 -11.22 2.95
CA HIS A 209 5.34 -11.54 2.98
C HIS A 209 4.70 -11.20 4.33
N VAL A 210 4.98 -10.01 4.84
CA VAL A 210 4.33 -9.46 6.02
C VAL A 210 3.30 -8.43 5.57
N ASP A 211 2.16 -8.37 6.24
CA ASP A 211 1.20 -7.30 6.08
C ASP A 211 1.15 -6.47 7.37
N ILE A 212 1.36 -5.17 7.25
CA ILE A 212 1.35 -4.21 8.35
C ILE A 212 0.23 -3.21 8.11
N THR A 213 -0.69 -3.05 9.07
CA THR A 213 -1.85 -2.16 8.91
C THR A 213 -2.18 -1.40 10.19
N ALA A 214 -2.26 -0.07 10.08
CA ALA A 214 -2.87 0.83 11.04
C ALA A 214 -3.53 2.01 10.30
N PRO A 215 -4.47 2.75 10.93
CA PRO A 215 -5.07 3.94 10.34
C PRO A 215 -4.04 5.02 9.98
N ALA A 216 -4.33 5.82 8.95
CA ALA A 216 -3.41 6.85 8.42
C ALA A 216 -3.10 7.96 9.44
N GLU A 217 -3.96 8.15 10.43
CA GLU A 217 -3.86 9.15 11.49
C GLU A 217 -3.21 8.60 12.78
N SER A 218 -2.87 7.32 12.82
CA SER A 218 -2.27 6.69 14.00
C SER A 218 -0.86 7.23 14.27
N PRO A 219 -0.57 7.76 15.48
CA PRO A 219 0.65 8.51 15.74
C PRO A 219 1.85 7.58 16.00
N ASN A 220 2.95 7.81 15.27
CA ASN A 220 4.23 7.10 15.43
C ASN A 220 4.11 5.58 15.26
N THR A 221 3.23 5.14 14.36
CA THR A 221 3.00 3.73 14.07
C THR A 221 3.85 3.24 12.90
N ASP A 222 5.15 3.55 12.88
CA ASP A 222 6.08 3.15 11.82
C ASP A 222 5.91 1.66 11.47
N GLY A 223 6.05 1.31 10.19
CA GLY A 223 5.94 -0.09 9.76
C GLY A 223 7.14 -0.90 10.25
N ILE A 224 8.31 -0.65 9.68
CA ILE A 224 9.55 -1.31 10.10
C ILE A 224 10.62 -0.25 10.36
N HIS A 225 11.01 -0.10 11.62
CA HIS A 225 12.13 0.74 12.03
C HIS A 225 13.41 -0.10 12.17
N VAL A 226 14.49 0.30 11.51
CA VAL A 226 15.79 -0.37 11.56
C VAL A 226 16.84 0.56 12.14
N SER A 227 17.48 0.17 13.25
CA SER A 227 18.59 0.92 13.85
C SER A 227 19.71 0.00 14.31
N LYS A 228 20.95 0.49 14.33
CA LYS A 228 22.15 -0.24 14.81
C LYS A 228 22.28 -1.68 14.31
N SER A 229 21.78 -1.97 13.11
CA SER A 229 21.62 -3.34 12.60
C SER A 229 22.34 -3.51 11.27
N GLN A 230 22.83 -4.71 11.00
CA GLN A 230 23.60 -5.02 9.79
C GLN A 230 22.96 -6.12 8.95
N ILE A 231 22.90 -5.94 7.63
CA ILE A 231 22.30 -6.91 6.68
C ILE A 231 20.82 -7.14 7.01
N VAL A 232 19.99 -6.13 6.74
CA VAL A 232 18.54 -6.22 6.90
C VAL A 232 17.90 -6.23 5.52
N LYS A 233 17.07 -7.23 5.23
CA LYS A 233 16.39 -7.38 3.94
C LYS A 233 14.88 -7.43 4.15
N ILE A 234 14.18 -6.45 3.61
CA ILE A 234 12.72 -6.33 3.67
C ILE A 234 12.19 -6.53 2.25
N GLY A 235 11.33 -7.53 2.06
CA GLY A 235 10.89 -7.98 0.74
C GLY A 235 9.40 -8.27 0.68
N THR A 236 8.75 -8.03 -0.45
CA THR A 236 7.38 -8.53 -0.75
C THR A 236 6.41 -8.33 0.42
N THR A 237 6.22 -7.08 0.86
CA THR A 237 5.49 -6.74 2.10
C THR A 237 4.54 -5.58 1.80
N ASN A 238 3.35 -5.58 2.40
CA ASN A 238 2.41 -4.47 2.32
C ASN A 238 2.41 -3.71 3.64
N ILE A 239 2.49 -2.38 3.58
CA ILE A 239 2.58 -1.51 4.75
C ILE A 239 1.62 -0.34 4.58
N ALA A 240 0.65 -0.22 5.49
CA ALA A 240 -0.24 0.90 5.62
C ALA A 240 -0.19 1.37 7.09
N THR A 241 0.27 2.59 7.34
CA THR A 241 0.48 3.11 8.71
C THR A 241 0.20 4.59 8.77
N GLY A 242 0.28 5.18 9.98
CA GLY A 242 0.18 6.62 10.16
C GLY A 242 1.52 7.37 10.18
N ASP A 243 2.64 6.66 10.05
CA ASP A 243 3.99 7.24 10.01
C ASP A 243 4.86 6.57 8.93
N ASP A 244 6.19 6.58 9.06
CA ASP A 244 7.13 6.03 8.08
C ASP A 244 6.82 4.54 7.82
N CYS A 245 6.66 4.15 6.55
CA CYS A 245 6.46 2.73 6.21
C CYS A 245 7.70 1.92 6.58
N ILE A 246 8.87 2.44 6.22
CA ILE A 246 10.17 1.92 6.65
C ILE A 246 11.04 3.12 7.02
N SER A 247 11.53 3.13 8.25
CA SER A 247 12.45 4.14 8.76
C SER A 247 13.81 3.49 9.09
N VAL A 248 14.90 4.16 8.69
CA VAL A 248 16.28 3.71 8.94
C VAL A 248 16.98 4.72 9.83
N GLY A 249 17.21 4.35 11.09
CA GLY A 249 17.89 5.17 12.09
C GLY A 249 19.40 4.90 12.17
N GLN A 250 20.05 5.61 13.10
CA GLN A 250 21.51 5.57 13.30
C GLN A 250 22.09 4.15 13.40
N GLY A 251 23.31 3.98 12.91
CA GLY A 251 24.08 2.72 12.97
C GLY A 251 23.58 1.59 12.07
N ALA A 252 22.56 1.82 11.24
CA ALA A 252 22.08 0.82 10.31
C ALA A 252 23.02 0.70 9.08
N MET A 253 23.38 -0.55 8.75
CA MET A 253 24.28 -0.87 7.65
C MET A 253 23.72 -1.96 6.73
N ASN A 254 23.80 -1.76 5.41
CA ASN A 254 23.36 -2.73 4.40
C ASN A 254 21.86 -3.10 4.54
N VAL A 255 20.99 -2.10 4.52
CA VAL A 255 19.54 -2.26 4.53
C VAL A 255 19.03 -2.33 3.09
N THR A 256 18.31 -3.38 2.74
CA THR A 256 17.75 -3.59 1.40
C THR A 256 16.25 -3.77 1.45
N VAL A 257 15.52 -2.89 0.77
CA VAL A 257 14.06 -2.92 0.64
C VAL A 257 13.70 -3.24 -0.82
N LYS A 258 12.88 -4.27 -1.05
CA LYS A 258 12.41 -4.63 -2.40
C LYS A 258 10.96 -5.06 -2.43
N LYS A 259 10.22 -4.72 -3.48
CA LYS A 259 8.83 -5.20 -3.67
C LYS A 259 7.93 -4.87 -2.49
N VAL A 260 8.10 -3.68 -1.90
CA VAL A 260 7.24 -3.19 -0.82
C VAL A 260 6.17 -2.28 -1.41
N THR A 261 4.92 -2.52 -1.02
CA THR A 261 3.81 -1.60 -1.25
C THR A 261 3.58 -0.81 0.03
N CYS A 262 3.65 0.51 -0.04
CA CYS A 262 3.56 1.42 1.09
C CYS A 262 2.43 2.42 0.85
N GLY A 263 1.51 2.60 1.80
CA GLY A 263 0.44 3.56 1.63
C GLY A 263 -0.88 3.15 2.27
N PRO A 264 -1.53 4.03 3.06
CA PRO A 264 -1.07 5.37 3.49
C PRO A 264 0.16 5.33 4.42
N GLY A 265 0.75 6.51 4.71
CA GLY A 265 1.90 6.68 5.61
C GLY A 265 2.86 7.81 5.20
N HIS A 266 4.04 7.88 5.81
CA HIS A 266 5.07 8.91 5.53
C HIS A 266 6.13 8.48 4.50
N GLY A 267 6.00 7.30 3.90
CA GLY A 267 6.91 6.80 2.88
C GLY A 267 8.15 6.11 3.43
N PHE A 268 9.25 6.12 2.66
CA PHE A 268 10.54 5.57 3.09
C PHE A 268 11.45 6.66 3.63
N SER A 269 11.97 6.48 4.84
CA SER A 269 12.72 7.52 5.52
C SER A 269 14.08 7.03 6.02
N VAL A 270 15.12 7.85 5.83
CA VAL A 270 16.39 7.76 6.57
C VAL A 270 16.40 8.87 7.61
N GLY A 271 16.59 8.50 8.87
CA GLY A 271 16.53 9.40 10.02
C GLY A 271 15.18 9.44 10.73
N SER A 272 14.97 10.39 11.64
CA SER A 272 15.85 11.54 11.87
C SER A 272 17.22 11.15 12.42
N LEU A 273 18.27 11.76 11.87
CA LEU A 273 19.66 11.62 12.34
C LEU A 273 20.14 12.94 12.98
N GLY A 274 21.13 12.85 13.86
CA GLY A 274 21.74 13.98 14.53
C GLY A 274 20.96 14.51 15.74
N LYS A 275 19.96 13.78 16.25
CA LYS A 275 19.21 14.19 17.45
C LYS A 275 20.03 13.92 18.72
N LEU A 276 20.67 12.76 18.76
CA LEU A 276 21.43 12.28 19.91
C LEU A 276 22.93 12.57 19.74
N PRO A 277 23.67 12.76 20.83
CA PRO A 277 25.12 12.83 20.76
C PRO A 277 25.70 11.48 20.31
N ASN A 278 26.82 11.53 19.58
CA ASN A 278 27.54 10.34 19.10
C ASN A 278 26.71 9.34 18.28
N GLU A 279 25.76 9.82 17.46
CA GLU A 279 25.03 8.94 16.56
C GLU A 279 25.93 8.25 15.54
N LEU A 280 25.71 6.95 15.35
CA LEU A 280 26.44 6.15 14.38
C LEU A 280 25.95 6.42 12.94
N ASP A 281 26.87 6.35 11.99
CA ASP A 281 26.58 6.48 10.57
C ASP A 281 25.53 5.47 10.07
N VAL A 282 24.75 5.92 9.08
CA VAL A 282 23.89 5.07 8.25
C VAL A 282 24.58 4.83 6.91
N ARG A 283 24.76 3.56 6.52
CA ARG A 283 25.50 3.19 5.31
C ARG A 283 24.83 2.08 4.52
N GLY A 284 24.75 2.23 3.19
CA GLY A 284 24.30 1.15 2.31
C GLY A 284 22.79 0.88 2.42
N VAL A 285 21.95 1.87 2.10
CA VAL A 285 20.49 1.71 2.06
C VAL A 285 20.05 1.60 0.61
N ILE A 286 19.44 0.48 0.23
CA ILE A 286 18.98 0.24 -1.14
C ILE A 286 17.48 -0.03 -1.12
N VAL A 287 16.70 0.87 -1.72
CA VAL A 287 15.25 0.70 -1.89
C VAL A 287 14.94 0.61 -3.37
N ARG A 288 14.33 -0.51 -3.80
CA ARG A 288 13.99 -0.67 -5.21
C ARG A 288 12.76 -1.50 -5.52
N ASN A 289 12.17 -1.28 -6.69
CA ASN A 289 10.99 -2.01 -7.17
C ASN A 289 9.84 -1.93 -6.15
N CYS A 290 9.52 -0.73 -5.68
CA CYS A 290 8.50 -0.50 -4.65
C CYS A 290 7.37 0.39 -5.19
N THR A 291 6.22 0.36 -4.54
CA THR A 291 5.08 1.22 -4.89
C THR A 291 4.66 2.00 -3.65
N LEU A 292 4.53 3.31 -3.77
CA LEU A 292 3.98 4.19 -2.75
C LEU A 292 2.66 4.78 -3.25
N THR A 293 1.61 4.69 -2.43
CA THR A 293 0.28 5.20 -2.79
C THR A 293 -0.29 6.05 -1.67
N GLY A 294 -0.66 7.30 -1.94
CA GLY A 294 -1.33 8.15 -0.94
C GLY A 294 -0.48 8.46 0.29
N THR A 295 0.86 8.44 0.17
CA THR A 295 1.78 8.78 1.25
C THR A 295 2.10 10.26 1.27
N THR A 296 2.47 10.80 2.44
CA THR A 296 2.90 12.20 2.55
C THR A 296 4.27 12.43 1.91
N ASN A 297 5.15 11.44 1.93
CA ASN A 297 6.44 11.50 1.24
C ASN A 297 6.71 10.23 0.44
N GLY A 298 7.54 10.36 -0.59
CA GLY A 298 8.04 9.23 -1.35
C GLY A 298 9.28 8.65 -0.66
N VAL A 299 10.42 9.28 -0.88
CA VAL A 299 11.67 9.01 -0.19
C VAL A 299 12.15 10.25 0.56
N ARG A 300 12.57 10.06 1.81
CA ARG A 300 12.89 11.16 2.71
C ARG A 300 14.21 10.92 3.44
N ILE A 301 15.02 11.95 3.59
CA ILE A 301 16.18 11.98 4.51
C ILE A 301 15.96 13.14 5.48
N LYS A 302 15.98 12.87 6.79
CA LYS A 302 15.77 13.86 7.86
C LYS A 302 17.00 13.96 8.75
N THR A 303 17.57 15.15 8.91
CA THR A 303 18.66 15.41 9.86
C THR A 303 18.37 16.65 10.69
N PHE A 304 18.73 16.61 11.98
CA PHE A 304 18.67 17.77 12.88
C PHE A 304 19.80 18.76 12.55
N PRO A 305 19.56 20.08 12.66
CA PRO A 305 20.60 21.08 12.49
C PRO A 305 21.61 21.03 13.65
N ALA A 306 22.83 21.51 13.41
CA ALA A 306 23.90 21.62 14.42
C ALA A 306 24.20 20.31 15.20
N SER A 307 24.02 19.15 14.57
CA SER A 307 24.31 17.85 15.17
C SER A 307 25.81 17.54 15.21
N ASP A 308 26.21 16.63 16.12
CA ASP A 308 27.51 15.97 16.00
C ASP A 308 27.68 15.34 14.60
N PRO A 309 28.91 15.29 14.06
CA PRO A 309 29.15 14.74 12.73
C PRO A 309 28.74 13.26 12.64
N SER A 310 27.74 12.97 11.81
CA SER A 310 27.36 11.61 11.37
C SER A 310 27.01 11.62 9.88
N ARG A 311 27.13 10.47 9.22
CA ARG A 311 26.97 10.34 7.76
C ARG A 311 25.82 9.42 7.40
N ALA A 312 25.06 9.84 6.39
CA ALA A 312 24.13 9.00 5.65
C ALA A 312 24.70 8.79 4.24
N SER A 313 25.18 7.59 3.91
CA SER A 313 25.95 7.33 2.67
C SER A 313 25.63 6.00 2.01
N GLY A 314 25.92 5.88 0.71
CA GLY A 314 25.62 4.66 -0.06
C GLY A 314 24.13 4.39 -0.16
N ILE A 315 23.32 5.43 -0.31
CA ILE A 315 21.85 5.34 -0.39
C ILE A 315 21.42 5.33 -1.85
N VAL A 316 20.58 4.38 -2.22
CA VAL A 316 20.04 4.22 -3.58
C VAL A 316 18.53 4.02 -3.51
N PHE A 317 17.80 4.88 -4.21
CA PHE A 317 16.38 4.70 -4.47
C PHE A 317 16.19 4.50 -5.97
N GLY A 318 15.56 3.41 -6.40
CA GLY A 318 15.41 3.14 -7.83
C GLY A 318 14.22 2.27 -8.20
N ASN A 319 13.57 2.56 -9.31
CA ASN A 319 12.34 1.87 -9.75
C ASN A 319 11.25 1.90 -8.65
N ILE A 320 10.84 3.10 -8.26
CA ILE A 320 9.80 3.32 -7.26
C ILE A 320 8.61 3.99 -7.95
N VAL A 321 7.45 3.34 -7.94
CA VAL A 321 6.20 3.92 -8.42
C VAL A 321 5.62 4.79 -7.30
N MET A 322 5.28 6.04 -7.60
CA MET A 322 4.71 6.99 -6.63
C MET A 322 3.36 7.49 -7.14
N ASN A 323 2.28 6.98 -6.56
CA ASN A 323 0.89 7.28 -6.91
C ASN A 323 0.28 8.21 -5.85
N ASN A 324 -0.12 9.41 -6.25
CA ASN A 324 -0.74 10.37 -5.33
C ASN A 324 0.11 10.63 -4.06
N VAL A 325 1.44 10.69 -4.22
CA VAL A 325 2.40 10.99 -3.15
C VAL A 325 2.58 12.50 -3.07
N VAL A 326 2.45 13.08 -1.88
CA VAL A 326 2.47 14.55 -1.71
C VAL A 326 3.86 15.12 -1.99
N ASN A 327 4.89 14.58 -1.32
CA ASN A 327 6.28 15.02 -1.51
C ASN A 327 7.15 13.86 -2.02
N PRO A 328 7.35 13.68 -3.35
CA PRO A 328 8.04 12.53 -3.90
C PRO A 328 9.45 12.30 -3.31
N VAL A 329 10.19 13.39 -3.10
CA VAL A 329 11.57 13.34 -2.63
C VAL A 329 11.84 14.51 -1.68
N ILE A 330 12.28 14.23 -0.46
CA ILE A 330 12.67 15.25 0.53
C ILE A 330 14.06 14.95 1.10
N ILE A 331 14.88 15.99 1.21
CA ILE A 331 16.03 16.01 2.12
C ILE A 331 15.82 17.23 3.02
N ASP A 332 15.55 16.98 4.28
CA ASP A 332 15.33 18.00 5.31
C ASP A 332 16.49 17.95 6.30
N GLN A 333 17.30 19.00 6.33
CA GLN A 333 18.44 19.13 7.24
C GLN A 333 18.19 20.11 8.39
N SER A 334 16.94 20.54 8.55
CA SER A 334 16.50 21.42 9.63
C SER A 334 15.41 20.74 10.45
N TYR A 335 15.39 19.41 10.46
CA TYR A 335 14.35 18.63 11.10
C TYR A 335 14.29 18.95 12.60
N GLY A 336 13.10 19.25 13.12
CA GLY A 336 12.88 19.62 14.52
C GLY A 336 13.46 20.99 14.95
N GLY A 337 14.12 21.72 14.04
CA GLY A 337 14.68 23.05 14.30
C GLY A 337 13.64 24.17 14.29
N ARG A 338 13.92 25.27 15.00
CA ARG A 338 13.22 26.55 14.82
C ARG A 338 13.91 27.33 13.68
N PRO A 339 13.23 28.26 12.98
CA PRO A 339 13.73 28.90 11.75
C PRO A 339 15.07 29.66 11.84
N THR A 340 15.68 29.79 13.02
CA THR A 340 16.90 30.59 13.27
C THR A 340 18.21 29.79 13.27
N ASP A 341 18.18 28.46 13.19
CA ASP A 341 19.38 27.63 13.38
C ASP A 341 20.12 27.34 12.06
N GLN A 342 20.52 28.40 11.35
CA GLN A 342 21.39 28.29 10.17
C GLN A 342 22.86 28.41 10.56
N VAL A 343 23.51 27.34 11.05
CA VAL A 343 24.99 27.29 11.10
C VAL A 343 25.55 25.88 10.82
N ARG A 344 26.43 25.85 9.80
CA ARG A 344 27.41 24.81 9.40
C ARG A 344 26.86 23.41 9.07
N MET A 345 26.30 23.31 7.87
CA MET A 345 26.02 22.06 7.18
C MET A 345 27.31 21.44 6.62
N ILE A 346 27.91 20.48 7.33
CA ILE A 346 28.83 19.50 6.71
C ILE A 346 28.25 18.10 6.97
N GLN A 347 27.15 17.81 6.30
CA GLN A 347 26.77 16.44 5.97
C GLN A 347 27.03 16.27 4.48
N GLU A 348 28.08 15.53 4.13
CA GLU A 348 28.33 15.10 2.75
C GLU A 348 27.29 14.07 2.33
N LEU A 349 26.08 14.53 2.00
CA LEU A 349 25.21 13.83 1.08
C LEU A 349 25.78 14.09 -0.32
N ASN A 350 26.13 13.04 -1.06
CA ASN A 350 26.52 13.19 -2.47
C ASN A 350 25.26 13.54 -3.30
N LEU A 351 24.85 14.80 -3.19
CA LEU A 351 23.61 15.35 -3.72
C LEU A 351 23.54 15.24 -5.25
N SER A 352 24.71 15.14 -5.91
CA SER A 352 24.83 14.98 -7.37
C SER A 352 24.28 13.64 -7.86
N THR A 353 24.61 12.54 -7.18
CA THR A 353 24.14 11.19 -7.54
C THR A 353 22.64 11.06 -7.29
N PHE A 354 22.16 11.68 -6.21
CA PHE A 354 20.75 11.67 -5.85
C PHE A 354 19.89 12.49 -6.83
N LYS A 355 20.29 13.73 -7.15
CA LYS A 355 19.62 14.56 -8.16
C LYS A 355 19.55 13.84 -9.51
N HIS A 356 20.62 13.19 -9.92
CA HIS A 356 20.66 12.39 -11.16
C HIS A 356 19.70 11.18 -11.11
N GLN A 357 19.55 10.52 -9.96
CA GLN A 357 18.59 9.41 -9.80
C GLN A 357 17.13 9.88 -9.83
N VAL A 358 16.83 11.02 -9.22
CA VAL A 358 15.50 11.65 -9.27
C VAL A 358 15.15 12.03 -10.71
N GLN A 359 16.09 12.64 -11.43
CA GLN A 359 15.90 13.01 -12.83
C GLN A 359 15.68 11.79 -13.73
N ARG A 360 16.44 10.69 -13.55
CA ARG A 360 16.20 9.42 -14.26
C ARG A 360 14.83 8.81 -13.98
N CYS A 361 14.30 8.96 -12.76
CA CYS A 361 12.96 8.46 -12.42
C CYS A 361 11.85 9.30 -13.07
N GLN A 362 12.05 10.61 -13.22
CA GLN A 362 11.13 11.47 -13.95
C GLN A 362 11.15 11.16 -15.45
N GLU A 363 12.34 11.02 -16.05
CA GLU A 363 12.52 10.71 -17.48
C GLU A 363 11.88 9.36 -17.88
N HIS A 364 12.02 8.32 -17.05
CA HIS A 364 11.38 7.02 -17.31
C HIS A 364 9.84 7.08 -17.26
N ARG A 365 9.26 8.00 -16.48
CA ARG A 365 7.80 8.18 -16.46
C ARG A 365 7.32 8.89 -17.72
N TYR A 366 8.07 9.88 -18.20
CA TYR A 366 7.77 10.55 -19.47
C TYR A 366 7.85 9.57 -20.65
N SER A 367 8.87 8.70 -20.70
CA SER A 367 8.99 7.72 -21.79
C SER A 367 7.85 6.68 -21.84
N LEU A 368 7.19 6.41 -20.70
CA LEU A 368 6.02 5.51 -20.67
C LEU A 368 4.73 6.19 -21.14
N LEU A 369 4.66 7.52 -21.07
CA LEU A 369 3.50 8.32 -21.45
C LEU A 369 3.54 8.77 -22.92
N GLU A 370 4.73 8.87 -23.53
CA GLU A 370 4.87 9.27 -24.93
C GLU A 370 4.03 8.43 -25.92
N PRO A 371 3.98 7.09 -25.84
CA PRO A 371 3.18 6.29 -26.77
C PRO A 371 1.67 6.54 -26.62
N GLU A 372 1.19 6.79 -25.40
CA GLU A 372 -0.22 7.10 -25.14
C GLU A 372 -0.58 8.51 -25.64
N ILE A 373 0.31 9.48 -25.45
CA ILE A 373 0.13 10.84 -25.97
C ILE A 373 0.09 10.84 -27.50
N GLU A 374 1.00 10.11 -28.15
CA GLU A 374 1.03 9.98 -29.62
C GLU A 374 -0.24 9.32 -30.15
N LYS A 375 -0.75 8.29 -29.46
CA LYS A 375 -2.03 7.66 -29.81
C LYS A 375 -3.21 8.63 -29.71
N ILE A 376 -3.27 9.42 -28.64
CA ILE A 376 -4.33 10.42 -28.44
C ILE A 376 -4.25 11.52 -29.51
N GLN A 377 -3.05 11.96 -29.88
CA GLN A 377 -2.83 12.95 -30.94
C GLN A 377 -3.32 12.43 -32.30
N ASN A 378 -2.99 11.18 -32.64
CA ASN A 378 -3.46 10.54 -33.87
C ASN A 378 -5.00 10.39 -33.91
N GLU A 379 -5.63 9.99 -32.80
CA GLU A 379 -7.09 9.92 -32.72
C GLU A 379 -7.76 11.29 -32.84
N LYS A 380 -7.16 12.33 -32.24
CA LYS A 380 -7.62 13.72 -32.37
C LYS A 380 -7.56 14.19 -33.83
N GLU A 381 -6.46 13.92 -34.52
CA GLU A 381 -6.29 14.33 -35.92
C GLU A 381 -7.28 13.60 -36.84
N LYS A 382 -7.49 12.30 -36.62
CA LYS A 382 -8.50 11.51 -37.33
C LYS A 382 -9.92 12.07 -37.14
N MET A 383 -10.31 12.37 -35.90
CA MET A 383 -11.62 12.96 -35.62
C MET A 383 -11.78 14.36 -36.23
N SER A 384 -10.71 15.15 -36.27
CA SER A 384 -10.74 16.48 -36.92
C SER A 384 -11.01 16.35 -38.41
N ILE A 385 -10.37 15.39 -39.09
CA ILE A 385 -10.57 15.13 -40.52
C ILE A 385 -11.99 14.65 -40.80
N GLU A 386 -12.52 13.70 -40.00
CA GLU A 386 -13.90 13.22 -40.14
C GLU A 386 -14.92 14.36 -39.95
N LEU A 387 -14.69 15.23 -38.96
CA LEU A 387 -15.55 16.39 -38.72
C LEU A 387 -15.55 17.38 -39.90
N ASP A 388 -14.38 17.65 -40.49
CA ASP A 388 -14.27 18.54 -41.65
C ASP A 388 -14.98 17.96 -42.88
N GLN A 389 -14.89 16.64 -43.08
CA GLN A 389 -15.61 15.93 -44.15
C GLN A 389 -17.13 16.03 -43.97
N ASP A 390 -17.63 15.83 -42.75
CA ASP A 390 -19.05 15.94 -42.44
C ASP A 390 -19.56 17.38 -42.64
N ILE A 391 -18.79 18.39 -42.23
CA ILE A 391 -19.13 19.80 -42.47
C ILE A 391 -19.22 20.08 -43.97
N HIS A 392 -18.27 19.57 -44.76
CA HIS A 392 -18.29 19.73 -46.22
C HIS A 392 -19.50 19.03 -46.86
N ALA A 393 -19.82 17.82 -46.43
CA ALA A 393 -20.99 17.08 -46.90
C ALA A 393 -22.29 17.81 -46.56
N LEU A 394 -22.42 18.34 -45.34
CA LEU A 394 -23.59 19.08 -44.90
C LEU A 394 -23.78 20.39 -45.69
N LYS A 395 -22.69 21.13 -45.94
CA LYS A 395 -22.71 22.33 -46.78
C LYS A 395 -23.20 22.02 -48.20
N ALA A 396 -22.73 20.93 -48.80
CA ALA A 396 -23.17 20.49 -50.12
C ALA A 396 -24.66 20.12 -50.15
N GLN A 397 -25.15 19.45 -49.11
CA GLN A 397 -26.58 19.13 -48.97
C GLN A 397 -27.45 20.38 -48.82
N ILE A 398 -26.99 21.36 -48.04
CA ILE A 398 -27.70 22.64 -47.86
C ILE A 398 -27.81 23.39 -49.20
N GLU A 399 -26.72 23.50 -49.96
CA GLU A 399 -26.76 24.16 -51.27
C GLU A 399 -27.68 23.41 -52.26
N SER A 400 -27.59 22.08 -52.32
CA SER A 400 -28.52 21.27 -53.14
C SER A 400 -29.98 21.51 -52.77
N THR A 401 -30.30 21.52 -51.47
CA THR A 401 -31.66 21.77 -50.97
C THR A 401 -32.14 23.18 -51.31
N LYS A 402 -31.26 24.18 -51.23
CA LYS A 402 -31.55 25.56 -51.63
C LYS A 402 -31.93 25.64 -53.11
N TYR A 403 -31.21 24.97 -54.01
CA TYR A 403 -31.57 24.89 -55.42
C TYR A 403 -32.93 24.22 -55.66
N GLN A 404 -33.23 23.13 -54.93
CA GLN A 404 -34.52 22.45 -55.04
C GLN A 404 -35.69 23.37 -54.62
N VAL A 405 -35.53 24.10 -53.50
CA VAL A 405 -36.55 25.05 -53.02
C VAL A 405 -36.75 26.19 -54.02
N ILE A 406 -35.67 26.75 -54.56
CA ILE A 406 -35.74 27.81 -55.59
C ILE A 406 -36.50 27.31 -56.82
N ASN A 407 -36.17 26.11 -57.33
CA ASN A 407 -36.86 25.54 -58.48
C ASN A 407 -38.35 25.27 -58.19
N TYR A 408 -38.67 24.77 -57.01
CA TYR A 408 -40.06 24.55 -56.59
C TYR A 408 -40.87 25.86 -56.56
N LEU A 409 -40.29 26.93 -55.99
CA LEU A 409 -40.93 28.24 -55.94
C LEU A 409 -41.13 28.83 -57.35
N LEU A 410 -40.13 28.74 -58.22
CA LEU A 410 -40.23 29.18 -59.62
C LEU A 410 -41.33 28.42 -60.37
N TYR A 411 -41.36 27.10 -60.24
CA TYR A 411 -42.38 26.26 -60.90
C TYR A 411 -43.79 26.60 -60.40
N THR A 412 -43.93 26.79 -59.08
CA THR A 412 -45.21 27.19 -58.47
C THR A 412 -45.67 28.55 -58.98
N LEU A 413 -44.78 29.53 -59.07
CA LEU A 413 -45.08 30.87 -59.60
C LEU A 413 -45.53 30.82 -61.07
N ILE A 414 -44.87 30.01 -61.90
CA ILE A 414 -45.22 29.84 -63.31
C ILE A 414 -46.63 29.22 -63.44
N VAL A 415 -46.90 28.16 -62.68
CA VAL A 415 -48.19 27.46 -62.71
C VAL A 415 -49.33 28.36 -62.22
N THR A 416 -49.16 29.06 -61.10
CA THR A 416 -50.21 29.96 -60.57
C THR A 416 -50.47 31.14 -61.49
N SER A 417 -49.43 31.71 -62.10
CA SER A 417 -49.57 32.76 -63.11
C SER A 417 -50.32 32.26 -64.35
N GLY A 418 -50.02 31.04 -64.81
CA GLY A 418 -50.73 30.40 -65.93
C GLY A 418 -52.21 30.18 -65.65
N VAL A 419 -52.55 29.66 -64.46
CA VAL A 419 -53.95 29.49 -64.02
C VAL A 419 -54.67 30.83 -63.92
N PHE A 420 -54.01 31.86 -63.38
CA PHE A 420 -54.59 33.19 -63.27
C PHE A 420 -54.90 33.81 -64.64
N VAL A 421 -53.98 33.69 -65.60
CA VAL A 421 -54.21 34.14 -67.00
C VAL A 421 -55.35 33.37 -67.65
N ALA A 422 -55.44 32.04 -67.42
CA ALA A 422 -56.54 31.23 -67.93
C ALA A 422 -57.89 31.63 -67.33
N MET A 423 -57.96 31.93 -66.02
CA MET A 423 -59.15 32.44 -65.37
C MET A 423 -59.57 33.82 -65.92
N ILE A 424 -58.62 34.73 -66.15
CA ILE A 424 -58.91 36.03 -66.76
C ILE A 424 -59.52 35.85 -68.16
N ARG A 425 -58.98 34.93 -68.97
CA ARG A 425 -59.55 34.62 -70.30
C ARG A 425 -60.96 34.04 -70.19
N PHE A 426 -61.17 33.06 -69.31
CA PHE A 426 -62.47 32.45 -69.08
C PHE A 426 -63.54 33.48 -68.65
N MET A 427 -63.18 34.40 -67.75
CA MET A 427 -64.08 35.49 -67.33
C MET A 427 -64.37 36.48 -68.47
N LYS A 428 -63.45 36.66 -69.42
CA LYS A 428 -63.63 37.52 -70.60
C LYS A 428 -64.54 36.89 -71.65
N ASP A 429 -64.48 35.57 -71.80
CA ASP A 429 -65.29 34.81 -72.77
C ASP A 429 -66.70 34.51 -72.23
N SER A 430 -66.93 34.68 -70.91
CA SER A 430 -68.23 34.46 -70.23
C SER A 430 -69.03 35.75 -69.97
N ALA A 431 -68.54 36.91 -70.44
CA ALA A 431 -69.17 38.22 -70.37
C ALA A 431 -69.55 38.68 -71.78
#